data_AF-A0A2N9NKS7-F1
#
_entry.id   AF-A0A2N9NKS7-F1
#
_cell.length_a   1.000
_cell.length_b   1.000
_cell.length_c   1.000
_cell.angle_alpha   90.00
_cell.angle_beta   90.00
_cell.angle_gamma   90.00
#
_symmetry.space_group_name_H-M   'P 1'
#
loop_
_entity.id
_entity.type
_entity.pdbx_description
1 polymer ?
#
loop_
_entity_poly.entity_id
_entity_poly.type
_entity_poly.pdbx_seq_one_letter_code
_entity_poly.pdbx_strand_id
1 'polypeptide(L)'
;MYRRGYVEQAQPVVYEQRSLADLWQRRMPIIAEDAGYDPNRDRARISSESNIKDGVNPLAFLVGPVVVKYGGEPAKCRVAEFAAYIPEDQRTVLSATGQLSWNYGQGLCTVNAPKAQGATGFLSKAGMVKLADVEIRSGNDYATVLAVAMDDKPLRESRQILVQVGTTERPMGWKTKPATLQGQPAEEVLSFGHAPWMIVDANLTVTLHNSKITSCQTLDANGQPVREIRLSGEAGSKSFQFPTGALYVILRD
;
A
#
# COMPACT_ATOMS: atom_id res chain seq x y z
N MET A 1 -10.37 2.70 7.61
CA MET A 1 -10.11 1.63 6.63
C MET A 1 -9.96 0.26 7.29
N TYR A 2 -8.80 -0.11 7.87
CA TYR A 2 -8.55 -1.47 8.41
C TYR A 2 -9.56 -1.92 9.48
N ARG A 3 -9.72 -1.15 10.58
CA ARG A 3 -10.66 -1.50 11.67
C ARG A 3 -12.13 -1.61 11.25
N ARG A 4 -12.49 -1.01 10.11
CA ARG A 4 -13.85 -1.01 9.57
C ARG A 4 -14.04 -2.05 8.46
N GLY A 5 -13.01 -2.81 8.11
CA GLY A 5 -13.09 -3.83 7.05
C GLY A 5 -13.39 -3.27 5.66
N TYR A 6 -12.94 -2.05 5.35
CA TYR A 6 -13.21 -1.42 4.04
C TYR A 6 -12.41 -2.01 2.88
N VAL A 7 -11.33 -2.70 3.19
CA VAL A 7 -10.62 -3.58 2.26
C VAL A 7 -10.96 -5.00 2.71
N GLU A 8 -11.47 -5.80 1.78
CA GLU A 8 -11.91 -7.16 2.04
C GLU A 8 -10.72 -8.07 2.34
N GLN A 9 -10.93 -9.01 3.26
CA GLN A 9 -9.96 -10.05 3.56
C GLN A 9 -10.30 -11.30 2.74
N ALA A 10 -9.37 -11.75 1.89
CA ALA A 10 -9.50 -12.99 1.15
C ALA A 10 -9.37 -14.24 2.06
N GLN A 11 -9.70 -15.40 1.51
CA GLN A 11 -9.29 -16.68 2.12
C GLN A 11 -7.75 -16.79 2.15
N PRO A 12 -7.17 -17.53 3.12
CA PRO A 12 -5.73 -17.72 3.17
C PRO A 12 -5.19 -18.35 1.88
N VAL A 13 -4.13 -17.75 1.33
CA VAL A 13 -3.41 -18.30 0.16
C VAL A 13 -2.36 -19.31 0.58
N VAL A 14 -1.89 -19.23 1.83
CA VAL A 14 -1.03 -20.24 2.47
C VAL A 14 -1.58 -20.53 3.85
N TYR A 15 -1.74 -21.81 4.15
CA TYR A 15 -2.06 -22.32 5.46
C TYR A 15 -0.99 -23.35 5.86
N GLU A 16 -0.01 -22.91 6.61
CA GLU A 16 1.06 -23.75 7.13
C GLU A 16 0.66 -24.37 8.47
N GLN A 17 1.01 -25.63 8.68
CA GLN A 17 0.94 -26.29 9.98
C GLN A 17 2.34 -26.71 10.41
N ARG A 18 2.67 -26.45 11.67
CA ARG A 18 3.99 -26.76 12.23
C ARG A 18 3.85 -27.57 13.50
N SER A 19 4.56 -28.69 13.59
CA SER A 19 4.61 -29.50 14.80
C SER A 19 5.47 -28.82 15.88
N LEU A 20 5.23 -29.15 17.16
CA LEU A 20 6.06 -28.64 18.25
C LEU A 20 7.51 -29.11 18.13
N ALA A 21 7.72 -30.33 17.61
CA ALA A 21 9.05 -30.87 17.35
C ALA A 21 9.80 -30.07 16.28
N ASP A 22 9.14 -29.71 15.17
CA ASP A 22 9.73 -28.90 14.10
C ASP A 22 10.08 -27.49 14.58
N LEU A 23 9.25 -26.90 15.45
CA LEU A 23 9.53 -25.60 16.07
C LEU A 23 10.74 -25.69 17.01
N TRP A 24 10.79 -26.70 17.89
CA TRP A 24 11.90 -26.94 18.81
C TRP A 24 13.23 -27.15 18.06
N GLN A 25 13.18 -27.89 16.96
CA GLN A 25 14.33 -28.14 16.08
C GLN A 25 14.67 -26.95 15.18
N ARG A 26 13.90 -25.86 15.23
CA ARG A 26 14.06 -24.66 14.39
C ARG A 26 14.07 -24.99 12.89
N ARG A 27 13.21 -25.93 12.47
CA ARG A 27 13.05 -26.22 11.04
C ARG A 27 12.56 -24.98 10.31
N MET A 28 12.91 -24.83 9.04
CA MET A 28 12.44 -23.69 8.26
C MET A 28 10.94 -23.83 7.98
N PRO A 29 10.17 -22.73 8.09
CA PRO A 29 8.81 -22.72 7.61
C PRO A 29 8.79 -22.73 6.07
N ILE A 30 7.68 -23.19 5.49
CA ILE A 30 7.51 -23.17 4.02
C ILE A 30 7.39 -21.75 3.46
N ILE A 31 7.09 -20.77 4.33
CA ILE A 31 6.90 -19.34 4.03
C ILE A 31 8.16 -18.48 4.22
N ALA A 32 9.32 -19.10 4.45
CA ALA A 32 10.56 -18.33 4.60
C ALA A 32 10.97 -17.68 3.27
N GLU A 33 11.28 -16.38 3.29
CA GLU A 33 11.75 -15.65 2.10
C GLU A 33 13.22 -15.97 1.76
N ASP A 34 14.02 -16.32 2.77
CA ASP A 34 15.40 -16.79 2.62
C ASP A 34 15.77 -17.75 3.77
N ALA A 35 16.75 -18.61 3.55
CA ALA A 35 17.45 -19.29 4.64
C ALA A 35 18.34 -18.22 5.30
N GLY A 36 18.07 -17.90 6.57
CA GLY A 36 18.68 -16.75 7.24
C GLY A 36 20.22 -16.67 7.18
N TYR A 37 20.72 -15.50 7.54
CA TYR A 37 22.15 -15.14 7.48
C TYR A 37 23.04 -15.92 8.48
N ASP A 38 22.50 -16.72 9.41
CA ASP A 38 23.28 -17.44 10.42
C ASP A 38 23.47 -18.91 10.01
N PRO A 39 24.62 -19.28 9.40
CA PRO A 39 24.87 -20.65 8.93
C PRO A 39 24.89 -21.71 10.04
N ASN A 40 24.96 -21.31 11.32
CA ASN A 40 24.87 -22.23 12.45
C ASN A 40 23.43 -22.49 12.93
N ARG A 41 22.47 -21.64 12.54
CA ARG A 41 21.04 -21.78 12.84
C ARG A 41 20.24 -22.24 11.64
N ASP A 42 20.60 -21.77 10.46
CA ASP A 42 19.82 -21.90 9.25
C ASP A 42 20.29 -23.12 8.46
N ARG A 43 19.97 -24.32 8.96
CA ARG A 43 20.31 -25.59 8.27
C ARG A 43 19.47 -25.86 7.01
N ALA A 44 18.76 -24.85 6.50
CA ALA A 44 18.03 -24.87 5.22
C ALA A 44 17.11 -26.08 5.00
N ARG A 45 16.38 -26.54 6.02
CA ARG A 45 15.51 -27.72 5.88
C ARG A 45 14.10 -27.46 6.39
N ILE A 46 13.17 -27.41 5.43
CA ILE A 46 11.74 -27.61 5.66
C ILE A 46 11.53 -29.01 6.24
N SER A 47 10.44 -29.20 7.00
CA SER A 47 10.13 -30.49 7.60
C SER A 47 10.05 -31.61 6.56
N SER A 48 10.69 -32.75 6.86
CA SER A 48 10.58 -33.98 6.07
C SER A 48 9.14 -34.49 5.97
N GLU A 49 8.29 -34.14 6.93
CA GLU A 49 6.87 -34.50 6.98
C GLU A 49 5.98 -33.52 6.21
N SER A 50 6.50 -32.35 5.83
CA SER A 50 5.73 -31.36 5.07
C SER A 50 5.31 -31.94 3.72
N ASN A 51 4.05 -31.75 3.33
CA ASN A 51 3.60 -32.07 1.97
C ASN A 51 4.07 -31.04 0.93
N ILE A 52 4.57 -29.89 1.36
CA ILE A 52 5.19 -28.85 0.50
C ILE A 52 6.70 -28.85 0.71
N LYS A 53 7.48 -29.09 -0.34
CA LYS A 53 8.93 -29.30 -0.25
C LYS A 53 9.77 -28.10 -0.66
N ASP A 54 9.30 -27.33 -1.63
CA ASP A 54 10.08 -26.27 -2.29
C ASP A 54 9.81 -24.86 -1.73
N GLY A 55 9.07 -24.78 -0.61
CA GLY A 55 8.60 -23.51 -0.06
C GLY A 55 7.47 -22.89 -0.87
N VAL A 56 7.16 -21.62 -0.61
CA VAL A 56 6.18 -20.84 -1.36
C VAL A 56 6.82 -19.56 -1.91
N ASN A 57 6.30 -19.07 -3.03
CA ASN A 57 6.72 -17.77 -3.55
C ASN A 57 6.52 -16.67 -2.48
N PRO A 58 7.56 -15.89 -2.11
CA PRO A 58 7.47 -14.83 -1.11
C PRO A 58 6.38 -13.79 -1.38
N LEU A 59 6.02 -13.57 -2.66
CA LEU A 59 4.96 -12.63 -3.03
C LEU A 59 3.56 -13.11 -2.61
N ALA A 60 3.40 -14.34 -2.09
CA ALA A 60 2.15 -14.83 -1.51
C ALA A 60 1.60 -13.90 -0.41
N PHE A 61 2.47 -13.26 0.38
CA PHE A 61 2.07 -12.31 1.43
C PHE A 61 1.37 -11.06 0.89
N LEU A 62 1.61 -10.71 -0.37
CA LEU A 62 0.91 -9.62 -1.05
C LEU A 62 -0.39 -10.11 -1.69
N VAL A 63 -0.45 -11.36 -2.14
CA VAL A 63 -1.69 -11.90 -2.73
C VAL A 63 -2.78 -12.07 -1.68
N GLY A 64 -2.48 -12.61 -0.50
CA GLY A 64 -3.50 -12.81 0.53
C GLY A 64 -2.95 -13.29 1.87
N PRO A 65 -3.84 -13.63 2.81
CA PRO A 65 -3.41 -14.04 4.15
C PRO A 65 -2.54 -15.30 4.11
N VAL A 66 -1.41 -15.24 4.82
CA VAL A 66 -0.54 -16.39 5.11
C VAL A 66 -0.71 -16.72 6.59
N VAL A 67 -1.23 -17.92 6.87
CA VAL A 67 -1.62 -18.32 8.22
C VAL A 67 -0.79 -19.52 8.66
N VAL A 68 -0.33 -19.50 9.91
CA VAL A 68 0.43 -20.59 10.51
C VAL A 68 -0.33 -21.13 11.72
N LYS A 69 -0.50 -22.45 11.80
CA LYS A 69 -0.96 -23.16 12.99
C LYS A 69 0.22 -23.86 13.67
N TYR A 70 0.49 -23.48 14.92
CA TYR A 70 1.47 -24.15 15.77
C TYR A 70 0.86 -25.36 16.51
N GLY A 71 1.67 -26.40 16.72
CA GLY A 71 1.19 -27.69 17.24
C GLY A 71 0.31 -28.46 16.24
N GLY A 72 0.43 -28.16 14.95
CA GLY A 72 -0.29 -28.84 13.87
C GLY A 72 0.51 -29.98 13.24
N GLU A 73 -0.04 -30.51 12.16
CA GLU A 73 0.57 -31.61 11.39
C GLU A 73 1.18 -31.06 10.09
N PRO A 74 2.52 -31.11 9.91
CA PRO A 74 3.19 -30.59 8.71
C PRO A 74 2.67 -31.16 7.39
N ALA A 75 2.15 -32.40 7.40
CA ALA A 75 1.53 -33.03 6.23
C ALA A 75 0.19 -32.42 5.81
N LYS A 76 -0.39 -31.53 6.63
CA LYS A 76 -1.67 -30.84 6.39
C LYS A 76 -1.49 -29.35 6.04
N CYS A 77 -0.33 -28.97 5.51
CA CYS A 77 -0.14 -27.65 4.92
C CYS A 77 -0.96 -27.53 3.62
N ARG A 78 -1.46 -26.32 3.33
CA ARG A 78 -2.21 -26.02 2.10
C ARG A 78 -1.68 -24.74 1.48
N VAL A 79 -1.55 -24.75 0.16
CA VAL A 79 -1.20 -23.59 -0.64
C VAL A 79 -2.26 -23.49 -1.73
N ALA A 80 -2.92 -22.35 -1.83
CA ALA A 80 -3.87 -22.10 -2.90
C ALA A 80 -3.13 -21.85 -4.22
N GLU A 81 -3.79 -22.11 -5.35
CA GLU A 81 -3.27 -21.68 -6.65
C GLU A 81 -3.37 -20.15 -6.75
N PHE A 82 -2.23 -19.47 -6.75
CA PHE A 82 -2.19 -18.00 -6.77
C PHE A 82 -1.24 -17.39 -7.81
N ALA A 83 -0.59 -18.21 -8.65
CA ALA A 83 0.36 -17.71 -9.66
C ALA A 83 -0.27 -16.69 -10.62
N ALA A 84 -1.57 -16.83 -10.93
CA ALA A 84 -2.30 -15.89 -11.78
C ALA A 84 -2.39 -14.46 -11.20
N TYR A 85 -2.18 -14.29 -9.89
CA TYR A 85 -2.14 -12.98 -9.25
C TYR A 85 -0.75 -12.33 -9.28
N ILE A 86 0.26 -13.00 -9.85
CA ILE A 86 1.63 -12.51 -9.97
C ILE A 86 2.03 -12.52 -11.46
N PRO A 87 1.48 -11.63 -12.30
CA PRO A 87 1.96 -11.45 -13.67
C PRO A 87 3.38 -10.86 -13.66
N GLU A 88 4.39 -11.73 -13.69
CA GLU A 88 5.81 -11.36 -13.61
C GLU A 88 6.26 -10.48 -14.79
N ASP A 89 5.69 -10.70 -15.97
CA ASP A 89 5.92 -9.90 -17.18
C ASP A 89 5.52 -8.43 -16.99
N GLN A 90 4.46 -8.20 -16.21
CA GLN A 90 3.95 -6.88 -15.85
C GLN A 90 4.58 -6.34 -14.56
N ARG A 91 5.46 -7.11 -13.91
CA ARG A 91 6.09 -6.78 -12.64
C ARG A 91 5.08 -6.31 -11.60
N THR A 92 3.98 -7.06 -11.50
CA THR A 92 2.83 -6.69 -10.69
C THR A 92 2.39 -7.86 -9.82
N VAL A 93 1.96 -7.57 -8.60
CA VAL A 93 1.21 -8.50 -7.75
C VAL A 93 -0.19 -7.93 -7.55
N LEU A 94 -1.21 -8.77 -7.60
CA LEU A 94 -2.60 -8.44 -7.31
C LEU A 94 -3.02 -9.17 -6.03
N SER A 95 -3.82 -8.52 -5.20
CA SER A 95 -4.46 -9.25 -4.09
C SER A 95 -5.51 -10.22 -4.64
N ALA A 96 -5.78 -11.30 -3.91
CA ALA A 96 -6.82 -12.27 -4.25
C ALA A 96 -8.24 -11.66 -4.25
N THR A 97 -8.45 -10.51 -3.61
CA THR A 97 -9.72 -9.75 -3.68
C THR A 97 -9.78 -8.82 -4.90
N GLY A 98 -8.68 -8.61 -5.61
CA GLY A 98 -8.54 -7.61 -6.67
C GLY A 98 -8.53 -6.16 -6.18
N GLN A 99 -8.59 -5.91 -4.87
CA GLN A 99 -8.69 -4.55 -4.30
C GLN A 99 -7.34 -3.88 -4.08
N LEU A 100 -6.23 -4.62 -4.17
CA LEU A 100 -4.87 -4.10 -4.06
C LEU A 100 -4.03 -4.55 -5.27
N SER A 101 -3.13 -3.67 -5.70
CA SER A 101 -2.16 -3.93 -6.76
C SER A 101 -0.81 -3.31 -6.40
N TRP A 102 0.28 -4.07 -6.57
CA TRP A 102 1.66 -3.65 -6.35
C TRP A 102 2.44 -3.81 -7.66
N ASN A 103 2.59 -2.73 -8.41
CA ASN A 103 3.44 -2.68 -9.60
C ASN A 103 4.85 -2.24 -9.19
N TYR A 104 5.73 -3.21 -8.93
CA TYR A 104 7.12 -2.95 -8.57
C TYR A 104 7.99 -2.55 -9.76
N GLY A 105 7.51 -2.74 -11.00
CA GLY A 105 8.16 -2.21 -12.20
C GLY A 105 8.10 -0.69 -12.29
N GLN A 106 7.00 -0.08 -11.86
CA GLN A 106 6.77 1.37 -11.85
C GLN A 106 6.93 1.98 -10.45
N GLY A 107 7.02 1.15 -9.41
CA GLY A 107 7.01 1.58 -8.01
C GLY A 107 5.69 2.26 -7.63
N LEU A 108 4.57 1.64 -8.02
CA LEU A 108 3.20 2.10 -7.78
C LEU A 108 2.41 1.02 -7.03
N CYS A 109 1.76 1.40 -5.93
CA CYS A 109 0.80 0.58 -5.22
C CYS A 109 -0.56 1.29 -5.21
N THR A 110 -1.65 0.53 -5.40
CA THR A 110 -3.01 1.07 -5.38
C THR A 110 -3.92 0.26 -4.48
N VAL A 111 -4.90 0.95 -3.90
CA VAL A 111 -6.08 0.35 -3.29
C VAL A 111 -7.31 0.82 -4.07
N ASN A 112 -8.15 -0.12 -4.48
CA ASN A 112 -9.37 0.11 -5.26
C ASN A 112 -10.57 -0.61 -4.66
N ALA A 113 -10.82 -0.41 -3.36
CA ALA A 113 -11.97 -0.99 -2.68
C ALA A 113 -13.17 -0.03 -2.77
N PRO A 114 -14.43 -0.52 -2.71
CA PRO A 114 -15.60 0.34 -2.84
C PRO A 114 -15.64 1.51 -1.85
N LYS A 115 -15.13 1.34 -0.63
CA LYS A 115 -15.17 2.35 0.45
C LYS A 115 -13.84 3.06 0.70
N ALA A 116 -12.77 2.66 0.02
CA ALA A 116 -11.43 3.23 0.16
C ALA A 116 -10.63 3.06 -1.13
N GLN A 117 -10.17 4.17 -1.70
CA GLN A 117 -9.42 4.19 -2.95
C GLN A 117 -8.22 5.12 -2.82
N GLY A 118 -7.09 4.75 -3.40
CA GLY A 118 -5.87 5.52 -3.27
C GLY A 118 -4.69 4.91 -3.99
N ALA A 119 -3.60 5.66 -4.00
CA ALA A 119 -2.33 5.26 -4.61
C ALA A 119 -1.16 5.77 -3.79
N THR A 120 -0.07 5.02 -3.79
CA THR A 120 1.22 5.42 -3.21
C THR A 120 2.35 4.98 -4.13
N GLY A 121 3.40 5.79 -4.22
CA GLY A 121 4.55 5.47 -5.06
C GLY A 121 5.04 6.65 -5.89
N PHE A 122 5.70 6.34 -7.01
CA PHE A 122 6.24 7.33 -7.93
C PHE A 122 5.16 7.97 -8.84
N LEU A 123 4.23 8.70 -8.24
CA LEU A 123 2.97 9.11 -8.89
C LEU A 123 3.18 10.05 -10.10
N SER A 124 4.21 10.91 -10.11
CA SER A 124 4.49 11.74 -11.29
C SER A 124 4.85 10.92 -12.53
N LYS A 125 5.56 9.80 -12.33
CA LYS A 125 5.95 8.88 -13.41
C LYS A 125 4.81 7.96 -13.84
N ALA A 126 3.89 7.63 -12.93
CA ALA A 126 2.71 6.81 -13.22
C ALA A 126 1.67 7.55 -14.10
N GLY A 127 1.72 8.88 -14.16
CA GLY A 127 0.74 9.68 -14.89
C GLY A 127 -0.59 9.78 -14.16
N MET A 128 -1.70 9.61 -14.90
CA MET A 128 -3.04 9.59 -14.31
C MET A 128 -3.33 8.21 -13.72
N VAL A 129 -3.42 8.10 -12.40
CA VAL A 129 -3.86 6.87 -11.73
C VAL A 129 -5.38 6.87 -11.69
N LYS A 130 -6.00 5.96 -12.44
CA LYS A 130 -7.47 5.78 -12.48
C LYS A 130 -7.89 4.58 -11.63
N LEU A 131 -8.76 4.84 -10.66
CA LEU A 131 -9.43 3.85 -9.83
C LEU A 131 -10.93 3.85 -10.17
N ALA A 132 -11.75 3.10 -9.43
CA ALA A 132 -13.17 2.95 -9.77
C ALA A 132 -13.97 4.26 -9.62
N ASP A 133 -13.68 5.05 -8.59
CA ASP A 133 -14.36 6.31 -8.27
C ASP A 133 -13.40 7.48 -8.02
N VAL A 134 -12.09 7.24 -8.04
CA VAL A 134 -11.06 8.26 -7.79
C VAL A 134 -10.04 8.29 -8.91
N GLU A 135 -9.68 9.49 -9.37
CA GLU A 135 -8.52 9.70 -10.22
C GLU A 135 -7.50 10.61 -9.53
N ILE A 136 -6.22 10.27 -9.66
CA ILE A 136 -5.12 11.00 -9.03
C ILE A 136 -4.11 11.38 -10.11
N ARG A 137 -3.77 12.67 -10.18
CA ARG A 137 -2.65 13.18 -10.98
C ARG A 137 -1.71 13.96 -10.09
N SER A 138 -0.46 13.53 -10.00
CA SER A 138 0.55 14.14 -9.13
C SER A 138 1.67 14.78 -9.95
N GLY A 139 2.06 16.00 -9.56
CA GLY A 139 3.33 16.61 -9.93
C GLY A 139 4.46 16.32 -8.93
N ASN A 140 4.16 15.71 -7.78
CA ASN A 140 5.20 15.21 -6.86
C ASN A 140 5.77 13.89 -7.36
N ASP A 141 7.10 13.74 -7.26
CA ASP A 141 7.80 12.50 -7.59
C ASP A 141 7.29 11.31 -6.80
N TYR A 142 7.16 11.46 -5.48
CA TYR A 142 6.59 10.46 -4.60
C TYR A 142 5.47 11.08 -3.77
N ALA A 143 4.32 10.39 -3.73
CA ALA A 143 3.19 10.80 -2.91
C ALA A 143 2.32 9.58 -2.58
N THR A 144 1.53 9.74 -1.52
CA THR A 144 0.48 8.83 -1.09
C THR A 144 -0.81 9.63 -1.02
N VAL A 145 -1.86 9.15 -1.69
CA VAL A 145 -3.20 9.73 -1.65
C VAL A 145 -4.18 8.65 -1.27
N LEU A 146 -5.05 8.90 -0.31
CA LEU A 146 -6.07 7.95 0.14
C LEU A 146 -7.40 8.67 0.37
N ALA A 147 -8.43 8.25 -0.35
CA ALA A 147 -9.83 8.66 -0.15
C ALA A 147 -10.57 7.55 0.61
N VAL A 148 -11.26 7.90 1.69
CA VAL A 148 -11.96 6.95 2.56
C VAL A 148 -13.34 7.48 2.92
N ALA A 149 -14.37 6.64 2.75
CA ALA A 149 -15.73 6.96 3.18
C ALA A 149 -15.81 7.06 4.72
N MET A 150 -16.47 8.08 5.24
CA MET A 150 -16.69 8.29 6.67
C MET A 150 -18.07 7.85 7.15
N ASP A 151 -18.97 7.51 6.22
CA ASP A 151 -20.36 7.14 6.46
C ASP A 151 -20.68 5.67 6.10
N ASP A 152 -19.64 4.85 5.96
CA ASP A 152 -19.72 3.41 5.67
C ASP A 152 -20.40 3.05 4.33
N LYS A 153 -20.50 4.01 3.41
CA LYS A 153 -21.01 3.79 2.04
C LYS A 153 -19.89 3.66 1.02
N PRO A 154 -20.12 3.01 -0.14
CA PRO A 154 -19.20 3.10 -1.27
C PRO A 154 -18.89 4.55 -1.62
N LEU A 155 -17.66 4.84 -2.07
CA LEU A 155 -17.20 6.20 -2.37
C LEU A 155 -18.08 6.90 -3.40
N ARG A 156 -18.70 6.17 -4.34
CA ARG A 156 -19.68 6.70 -5.30
C ARG A 156 -20.96 7.26 -4.67
N GLU A 157 -21.33 6.76 -3.49
CA GLU A 157 -22.60 7.05 -2.80
C GLU A 157 -22.41 7.77 -1.46
N SER A 158 -21.17 7.82 -0.97
CA SER A 158 -20.80 8.44 0.30
C SER A 158 -21.07 9.94 0.28
N ARG A 159 -21.56 10.47 1.39
CA ARG A 159 -21.80 11.90 1.61
C ARG A 159 -20.71 12.55 2.46
N GLN A 160 -19.73 11.77 2.89
CA GLN A 160 -18.64 12.27 3.70
C GLN A 160 -17.39 11.46 3.42
N ILE A 161 -16.42 12.07 2.74
CA ILE A 161 -15.18 11.40 2.31
C ILE A 161 -14.00 12.19 2.85
N LEU A 162 -13.08 11.50 3.53
CA LEU A 162 -11.79 12.04 3.91
C LEU A 162 -10.76 11.70 2.84
N VAL A 163 -10.08 12.71 2.31
CA VAL A 163 -8.91 12.54 1.43
C VAL A 163 -7.67 12.98 2.19
N GLN A 164 -6.69 12.09 2.27
CA GLN A 164 -5.43 12.30 2.96
C GLN A 164 -4.28 12.25 1.95
N VAL A 165 -3.29 13.12 2.15
CA VAL A 165 -2.07 13.15 1.34
C VAL A 165 -0.85 13.09 2.24
N GLY A 166 0.12 12.27 1.85
CA GLY A 166 1.49 12.28 2.36
C GLY A 166 2.47 12.41 1.20
N THR A 167 3.49 13.24 1.37
CA THR A 167 4.55 13.46 0.39
C THR A 167 5.90 13.15 1.02
N THR A 168 7.01 13.43 0.33
CA THR A 168 8.34 13.26 0.89
C THR A 168 8.54 14.14 2.13
N GLU A 169 8.98 13.51 3.22
CA GLU A 169 9.32 14.17 4.47
C GLU A 169 10.82 14.02 4.74
N ARG A 170 11.49 15.11 5.09
CA ARG A 170 12.93 15.13 5.43
C ARG A 170 13.21 16.12 6.56
N PRO A 171 14.22 15.87 7.40
CA PRO A 171 14.66 16.88 8.37
C PRO A 171 15.10 18.17 7.67
N MET A 172 14.92 19.30 8.34
CA MET A 172 15.43 20.59 7.85
C MET A 172 16.94 20.49 7.59
N GLY A 173 17.38 20.90 6.40
CA GLY A 173 18.79 20.81 6.01
C GLY A 173 19.27 19.43 5.55
N TRP A 174 18.36 18.47 5.32
CA TRP A 174 18.68 17.24 4.60
C TRP A 174 19.27 17.54 3.22
N LYS A 175 20.40 16.91 2.89
CA LYS A 175 21.07 17.09 1.59
C LYS A 175 21.65 15.79 1.09
N THR A 176 21.44 15.53 -0.19
CA THR A 176 22.09 14.45 -0.93
C THR A 176 22.69 15.01 -2.22
N LYS A 177 23.56 14.21 -2.84
CA LYS A 177 23.98 14.41 -4.23
C LYS A 177 23.96 13.08 -4.96
N PRO A 178 23.75 13.09 -6.29
CA PRO A 178 23.93 11.90 -7.10
C PRO A 178 25.33 11.32 -6.92
N ALA A 179 25.39 10.00 -6.84
CA ALA A 179 26.60 9.22 -6.71
C ALA A 179 26.47 7.92 -7.50
N THR A 180 27.55 7.14 -7.53
CA THR A 180 27.55 5.79 -8.10
C THR A 180 28.06 4.83 -7.05
N LEU A 181 27.28 3.80 -6.75
CA LEU A 181 27.69 2.72 -5.86
C LEU A 181 27.67 1.40 -6.63
N GLN A 182 28.81 0.74 -6.73
CA GLN A 182 28.95 -0.53 -7.47
C GLN A 182 28.41 -0.46 -8.92
N GLY A 183 28.63 0.67 -9.60
CA GLY A 183 28.19 0.88 -10.98
C GLY A 183 26.70 1.19 -11.15
N GLN A 184 25.93 1.30 -10.05
CA GLN A 184 24.52 1.66 -10.06
C GLN A 184 24.31 3.11 -9.61
N PRO A 185 23.28 3.81 -10.13
CA PRO A 185 22.86 5.11 -9.61
C PRO A 185 22.59 5.02 -8.10
N ALA A 186 23.17 5.94 -7.35
CA ALA A 186 23.03 6.05 -5.91
C ALA A 186 22.91 7.53 -5.49
N GLU A 187 22.62 7.75 -4.23
CA GLU A 187 22.65 9.07 -3.61
C GLU A 187 23.63 9.02 -2.44
N GLU A 188 24.57 9.98 -2.38
CA GLU A 188 25.44 10.19 -1.22
C GLU A 188 24.75 11.17 -0.26
N VAL A 189 24.59 10.77 1.00
CA VAL A 189 24.04 11.64 2.04
C VAL A 189 25.13 12.60 2.51
N LEU A 190 24.94 13.88 2.22
CA LEU A 190 25.85 14.96 2.63
C LEU A 190 25.50 15.52 4.01
N SER A 191 24.22 15.47 4.38
CA SER A 191 23.71 15.96 5.66
C SER A 191 22.41 15.24 5.99
N PHE A 192 22.31 14.75 7.23
CA PHE A 192 21.09 14.18 7.78
C PHE A 192 20.08 15.26 8.24
N GLY A 193 20.48 16.54 8.26
CA GLY A 193 19.66 17.64 8.73
C GLY A 193 19.44 17.65 10.24
N HIS A 194 18.46 18.43 10.68
CA HIS A 194 18.04 18.56 12.07
C HIS A 194 16.54 18.84 12.17
N ALA A 195 15.99 18.80 13.38
CA ALA A 195 14.59 19.18 13.62
C ALA A 195 14.34 20.66 13.20
N PRO A 196 13.14 21.00 12.71
CA PRO A 196 11.96 20.15 12.54
C PRO A 196 11.99 19.30 11.26
N TRP A 197 11.04 18.37 11.14
CA TRP A 197 10.74 17.69 9.88
C TRP A 197 10.01 18.63 8.93
N MET A 198 10.40 18.59 7.66
CA MET A 198 9.82 19.37 6.58
C MET A 198 9.07 18.43 5.64
N ILE A 199 7.88 18.86 5.22
CA ILE A 199 7.01 18.12 4.32
C ILE A 199 7.00 18.87 2.98
N VAL A 200 7.23 18.16 1.88
CA VAL A 200 7.11 18.74 0.54
C VAL A 200 5.65 19.07 0.26
N ASP A 201 5.36 20.26 -0.25
CA ASP A 201 3.99 20.63 -0.59
C ASP A 201 3.34 19.66 -1.59
N ALA A 202 2.09 19.30 -1.32
CA ALA A 202 1.29 18.51 -2.23
C ALA A 202 0.99 19.32 -3.51
N ASN A 203 1.42 18.78 -4.65
CA ASN A 203 1.09 19.25 -5.97
C ASN A 203 0.34 18.12 -6.69
N LEU A 204 -0.94 17.96 -6.40
CA LEU A 204 -1.76 16.92 -7.02
C LEU A 204 -3.20 17.37 -7.19
N THR A 205 -3.84 16.84 -8.23
CA THR A 205 -5.27 16.96 -8.47
C THR A 205 -5.92 15.63 -8.13
N VAL A 206 -7.01 15.68 -7.36
CA VAL A 206 -7.88 14.52 -7.11
C VAL A 206 -9.22 14.77 -7.78
N THR A 207 -9.70 13.79 -8.54
CA THR A 207 -11.05 13.75 -9.10
C THR A 207 -11.83 12.64 -8.42
N LEU A 208 -13.07 12.92 -8.05
CA LEU A 208 -13.99 11.99 -7.43
C LEU A 208 -15.24 11.86 -8.31
N HIS A 209 -15.58 10.62 -8.67
CA HIS A 209 -16.78 10.25 -9.41
C HIS A 209 -17.94 9.96 -8.44
N ASN A 210 -18.49 11.01 -7.85
CA ASN A 210 -19.56 10.95 -6.88
C ASN A 210 -20.46 12.18 -7.03
N SER A 211 -21.75 11.96 -7.27
CA SER A 211 -22.72 13.05 -7.51
C SER A 211 -23.33 13.67 -6.26
N LYS A 212 -23.03 13.13 -5.09
CA LYS A 212 -23.53 13.60 -3.79
C LYS A 212 -22.66 14.71 -3.21
N ILE A 213 -21.40 14.79 -3.60
CA ILE A 213 -20.46 15.78 -3.08
C ILE A 213 -20.71 17.16 -3.69
N THR A 214 -20.89 18.16 -2.84
CA THR A 214 -21.10 19.56 -3.23
C THR A 214 -20.05 20.49 -2.64
N SER A 215 -19.41 20.13 -1.53
CA SER A 215 -18.46 20.96 -0.81
C SER A 215 -17.15 20.23 -0.48
N CYS A 216 -16.09 21.01 -0.25
CA CYS A 216 -14.74 20.52 -0.02
C CYS A 216 -14.02 21.47 0.93
N GLN A 217 -13.45 20.96 2.03
CA GLN A 217 -12.80 21.78 3.06
C GLN A 217 -11.44 21.18 3.44
N THR A 218 -10.40 22.00 3.59
CA THR A 218 -9.15 21.55 4.23
C THR A 218 -9.36 21.35 5.71
N LEU A 219 -8.65 20.39 6.30
CA LEU A 219 -8.55 20.24 7.75
C LEU A 219 -7.14 20.59 8.24
N ASP A 220 -7.05 21.02 9.49
CA ASP A 220 -5.77 21.14 10.20
C ASP A 220 -5.25 19.75 10.65
N ALA A 221 -4.10 19.73 11.31
CA ALA A 221 -3.50 18.48 11.82
C ALA A 221 -4.37 17.75 12.87
N ASN A 222 -5.32 18.45 13.49
CA ASN A 222 -6.28 17.90 14.46
C ASN A 222 -7.60 17.47 13.80
N GLY A 223 -7.72 17.57 12.47
CA GLY A 223 -8.93 17.23 11.72
C GLY A 223 -10.04 18.27 11.81
N GLN A 224 -9.75 19.49 12.26
CA GLN A 224 -10.72 20.59 12.32
C GLN A 224 -10.80 21.32 10.96
N PRO A 225 -12.00 21.67 10.46
CA PRO A 225 -12.14 22.43 9.22
C PRO A 225 -11.45 23.80 9.32
N VAL A 226 -10.71 24.17 8.27
CA VAL A 226 -9.97 25.44 8.21
C VAL A 226 -10.52 26.37 7.14
N ARG A 227 -10.62 25.90 5.89
CA ARG A 227 -11.10 26.69 4.76
C ARG A 227 -11.81 25.83 3.73
N GLU A 228 -12.75 26.43 3.03
CA GLU A 228 -13.40 25.82 1.87
C GLU A 228 -12.49 25.90 0.63
N ILE A 229 -12.56 24.87 -0.21
CA ILE A 229 -11.83 24.73 -1.47
C ILE A 229 -12.87 24.62 -2.57
N ARG A 230 -12.66 25.36 -3.65
CA ARG A 230 -13.54 25.28 -4.81
C ARG A 230 -13.38 23.94 -5.50
N LEU A 231 -14.49 23.22 -5.66
CA LEU A 231 -14.61 22.09 -6.57
C LEU A 231 -14.77 22.60 -8.01
N SER A 232 -14.13 21.92 -8.95
CA SER A 232 -14.35 22.06 -10.40
C SER A 232 -14.96 20.78 -10.97
N GLY A 233 -15.49 20.83 -12.20
CA GLY A 233 -16.10 19.67 -12.86
C GLY A 233 -17.63 19.59 -12.73
N GLU A 234 -18.19 18.59 -13.40
CA GLU A 234 -19.64 18.39 -13.56
C GLU A 234 -20.27 17.73 -12.33
N ALA A 235 -21.60 17.61 -12.29
CA ALA A 235 -22.33 17.13 -11.11
C ALA A 235 -21.90 15.72 -10.66
N GLY A 236 -21.47 14.83 -11.56
CA GLY A 236 -21.05 13.46 -11.24
C GLY A 236 -19.54 13.23 -11.14
N SER A 237 -18.73 14.25 -11.43
CA SER A 237 -17.27 14.15 -11.44
C SER A 237 -16.69 15.49 -10.97
N LYS A 238 -16.24 15.52 -9.72
CA LYS A 238 -15.72 16.72 -9.06
C LYS A 238 -14.23 16.60 -8.84
N SER A 239 -13.50 17.65 -9.17
CA SER A 239 -12.05 17.73 -8.98
C SER A 239 -11.66 18.87 -8.05
N PHE A 240 -10.55 18.71 -7.36
CA PHE A 240 -9.88 19.78 -6.65
C PHE A 240 -8.37 19.63 -6.73
N GLN A 241 -7.68 20.77 -6.73
CA GLN A 241 -6.25 20.80 -6.49
C GLN A 241 -6.03 20.70 -4.99
N PHE A 242 -5.17 19.77 -4.56
CA PHE A 242 -4.83 19.66 -3.15
C PHE A 242 -4.16 20.97 -2.68
N PRO A 243 -4.68 21.63 -1.64
CA PRO A 243 -4.15 22.94 -1.26
C PRO A 243 -2.77 22.83 -0.63
N THR A 244 -1.91 23.80 -0.93
CA THR A 244 -0.59 23.97 -0.32
C THR A 244 -0.69 23.96 1.21
N GLY A 245 0.21 23.23 1.87
CA GLY A 245 0.25 23.05 3.32
C GLY A 245 -0.86 22.20 3.95
N ALA A 246 -1.85 21.72 3.19
CA ALA A 246 -2.86 20.81 3.73
C ALA A 246 -2.37 19.35 3.71
N LEU A 247 -2.77 18.57 4.72
CA LEU A 247 -2.59 17.11 4.75
C LEU A 247 -3.92 16.37 4.53
N TYR A 248 -5.03 17.04 4.83
CA TYR A 248 -6.35 16.46 4.85
C TYR A 248 -7.36 17.39 4.19
N VAL A 249 -8.29 16.79 3.48
CA VAL A 249 -9.47 17.43 2.92
C VAL A 249 -10.68 16.56 3.23
N ILE A 250 -11.79 17.19 3.61
CA ILE A 250 -13.09 16.53 3.74
C ILE A 250 -14.02 17.00 2.61
N LEU A 251 -14.68 16.05 1.97
CA LEU A 251 -15.71 16.28 0.97
C LEU A 251 -17.07 15.93 1.55
N ARG A 252 -18.09 16.78 1.32
CA ARG A 252 -19.45 16.60 1.86
C ARG A 252 -20.54 16.96 0.86
N ASP A 253 -21.76 16.48 1.13
CA ASP A 253 -22.98 16.91 0.43
C ASP A 253 -23.45 18.32 0.82
#